data_AF-C3YEH5-F1
#
_entry.id   AF-C3YEH5-F1
#
_cell.length_a   1.000
_cell.length_b   1.000
_cell.length_c   1.000
_cell.angle_alpha   90.00
_cell.angle_beta   90.00
_cell.angle_gamma   90.00
#
_symmetry.space_group_name_H-M   'P 1'
#
loop_
_entity.id
_entity.type
_entity.pdbx_description
1 polymer ?
#
loop_
_entity_poly.entity_id
_entity_poly.type
_entity_poly.pdbx_seq_one_letter_code
_entity_poly.pdbx_strand_id
1 'polypeptide(L)'
;MFNQHPDFFYMFEPLHPLEVARAREPTERLEARILNDVISCNFSAWESHFKIYLKDEDFGGWKYSRDIRQACSISEKYFKLSLDLKKSCPILDQDILAVLRAICVRRKHLAVTLAHTTDLSTLLTPFGEPQGTPSPVRGGLTAEDARLLREEGLYPVISGAGGEPALRTSLRPDIRLLLLLRDPRDVVTARLRQLYGNVNQFQPGHVAVARPQDYCDWVLAITRSDPTSTHGGPHGLQGRFAVVRHEDVMDRPVEIVRKVYRFVGVPLPRSVVKWLQTDTGDERTSRDMFSSRRNSQEPGNGWQTALSFAAINEVQNIASCRTVMAMFGYKFIRHVADLNRTATNPKGEKHEDFSTA
;
A
#
# COMPACT_ATOMS: atom_id res chain seq x y z
N MET A 1 0.03 -9.06 -0.60
CA MET A 1 0.18 -10.22 0.31
C MET A 1 -0.62 -10.09 1.62
N PHE A 2 -0.51 -8.99 2.39
CA PHE A 2 -1.23 -8.88 3.68
C PHE A 2 -2.76 -8.85 3.55
N ASN A 3 -3.27 -8.28 2.46
CA ASN A 3 -4.71 -8.33 2.12
C ASN A 3 -5.27 -9.76 2.01
N GLN A 4 -4.41 -10.76 1.78
CA GLN A 4 -4.78 -12.17 1.66
C GLN A 4 -4.64 -12.92 2.99
N HIS A 5 -4.11 -12.27 4.03
CA HIS A 5 -3.91 -12.88 5.32
C HIS A 5 -5.16 -12.76 6.19
N PRO A 6 -5.70 -13.85 6.77
CA PRO A 6 -6.96 -13.82 7.51
C PRO A 6 -6.90 -12.94 8.77
N ASP A 7 -5.74 -12.82 9.42
CA ASP A 7 -5.60 -12.06 10.67
C ASP A 7 -5.26 -10.57 10.47
N PHE A 8 -5.07 -10.09 9.24
CA PHE A 8 -4.83 -8.67 8.96
C PHE A 8 -6.12 -7.94 8.59
N PHE A 9 -6.34 -6.77 9.19
CA PHE A 9 -7.16 -5.71 8.62
C PHE A 9 -6.29 -4.94 7.64
N TYR A 10 -6.58 -5.10 6.35
CA TYR A 10 -5.84 -4.41 5.30
C TYR A 10 -6.66 -3.23 4.78
N MET A 11 -6.04 -2.04 4.77
CA MET A 11 -6.65 -0.82 4.25
C MET A 11 -5.75 -0.21 3.17
N PHE A 12 -6.31 -0.04 1.97
CA PHE A 12 -5.60 0.46 0.81
C PHE A 12 -5.72 1.99 0.75
N GLU A 13 -4.60 2.70 0.90
CA GLU A 13 -4.49 4.15 0.74
C GLU A 13 -5.57 4.95 1.49
N PRO A 14 -5.70 4.77 2.83
CA PRO A 14 -6.69 5.48 3.63
C PRO A 14 -6.52 7.00 3.62
N LEU A 15 -5.39 7.54 3.17
CA LEU A 15 -5.15 8.98 3.07
C LEU A 15 -5.53 9.59 1.72
N HIS A 16 -5.84 8.78 0.70
CA HIS A 16 -6.18 9.27 -0.63
C HIS A 16 -7.29 10.36 -0.65
N PRO A 17 -8.36 10.29 0.17
CA PRO A 17 -9.36 11.36 0.21
C PRO A 17 -8.79 12.75 0.53
N LEU A 18 -7.65 12.83 1.24
CA LEU A 18 -6.98 14.10 1.54
C LEU A 18 -6.23 14.65 0.32
N GLU A 19 -5.66 13.79 -0.51
CA GLU A 19 -4.92 14.17 -1.72
C GLU A 19 -5.86 14.77 -2.79
N VAL A 20 -7.09 14.24 -2.89
CA VAL A 20 -8.10 14.67 -3.87
C VAL A 20 -8.82 15.96 -3.44
N ALA A 21 -8.83 16.31 -2.15
CA ALA A 21 -9.65 17.38 -1.60
C ALA A 21 -9.31 18.82 -2.07
N ARG A 22 -8.25 19.04 -2.87
CA ARG A 22 -7.90 20.29 -3.61
C ARG A 22 -7.95 21.64 -2.85
N ALA A 23 -8.14 21.65 -1.54
CA ALA A 23 -8.22 22.86 -0.72
C ALA A 23 -7.23 22.76 0.44
N ARG A 24 -5.99 23.18 0.17
CA ARG A 24 -4.80 23.15 1.05
C ARG A 24 -4.17 21.76 1.12
N GLU A 25 -2.84 21.72 0.91
CA GLU A 25 -2.05 20.54 1.20
C GLU A 25 -2.35 20.08 2.63
N PRO A 26 -2.77 18.83 2.84
CA PRO A 26 -3.01 18.30 4.17
C PRO A 26 -1.75 18.48 5.00
N THR A 27 -1.87 19.00 6.23
CA THR A 27 -0.70 19.06 7.11
C THR A 27 -0.29 17.64 7.46
N GLU A 28 1.01 17.34 7.48
CA GLU A 28 1.54 16.03 7.89
C GLU A 28 0.97 15.54 9.24
N ARG A 29 0.68 16.48 10.16
CA ARG A 29 0.00 16.19 11.44
C ARG A 29 -1.40 15.60 11.30
N LEU A 30 -2.17 16.04 10.29
CA LEU A 30 -3.50 15.55 10.01
C LEU A 30 -3.45 14.11 9.47
N GLU A 31 -2.60 13.88 8.47
CA GLU A 31 -2.36 12.54 7.91
C GLU A 31 -1.95 11.56 9.01
N ALA A 32 -0.99 11.97 9.84
CA ALA A 32 -0.46 11.14 10.89
C ALA A 32 -1.52 10.86 11.99
N ARG A 33 -2.41 11.81 12.28
CA ARG A 33 -3.54 11.60 13.20
C ARG A 33 -4.56 10.60 12.64
N ILE A 34 -4.93 10.73 11.36
CA ILE A 34 -5.84 9.76 10.70
C ILE A 34 -5.23 8.37 10.74
N LEU A 35 -3.94 8.24 10.40
CA LEU A 35 -3.26 6.95 10.42
C LEU A 35 -3.19 6.35 11.83
N ASN A 36 -2.89 7.15 12.85
CA ASN A 36 -2.91 6.70 14.24
C ASN A 36 -4.30 6.18 14.66
N ASP A 37 -5.35 6.88 14.25
CA ASP A 37 -6.73 6.49 14.53
C ASP A 37 -7.12 5.22 13.74
N VAL A 38 -6.70 5.06 12.49
CA VAL A 38 -6.85 3.81 11.72
C VAL A 38 -6.13 2.66 12.42
N ILE A 39 -4.87 2.85 12.85
CA ILE A 39 -4.07 1.85 13.56
C ILE A 39 -4.74 1.41 14.87
N SER A 40 -5.41 2.35 15.54
CA SER A 40 -6.13 2.14 16.81
C SER A 40 -7.57 1.64 16.61
N CYS A 41 -8.02 1.45 15.37
CA CYS A 41 -9.41 1.16 15.01
C CYS A 41 -10.42 2.22 15.50
N ASN A 42 -9.99 3.49 15.62
CA ASN A 42 -10.79 4.61 16.08
C ASN A 42 -11.25 5.51 14.92
N PHE A 43 -12.34 5.14 14.25
CA PHE A 43 -12.83 5.89 13.08
C PHE A 43 -13.72 7.10 13.44
N SER A 44 -14.01 7.33 14.73
CA SER A 44 -15.08 8.23 15.20
C SER A 44 -14.93 9.70 14.80
N ALA A 45 -13.69 10.20 14.65
CA ALA A 45 -13.41 11.60 14.34
C ALA A 45 -13.45 11.94 12.84
N TRP A 46 -13.72 10.97 11.97
CA TRP A 46 -13.37 11.04 10.55
C TRP A 46 -14.54 10.69 9.61
N GLU A 47 -15.77 11.07 9.98
CA GLU A 47 -17.00 10.75 9.24
C GLU A 47 -16.91 11.12 7.75
N SER A 48 -16.67 12.41 7.46
CA SER A 48 -16.57 12.90 6.07
C SER A 48 -15.45 12.21 5.29
N HIS A 49 -14.32 11.95 5.95
CA HIS A 49 -13.14 11.33 5.34
C HIS A 49 -13.43 9.89 4.90
N PHE A 50 -13.98 9.06 5.79
CA PHE A 50 -14.31 7.68 5.45
C PHE A 50 -15.57 7.55 4.60
N LYS A 51 -16.48 8.53 4.64
CA LYS A 51 -17.53 8.62 3.63
C LYS A 51 -16.94 8.79 2.24
N ILE A 52 -16.01 9.72 2.03
CA ILE A 52 -15.35 9.89 0.72
C ILE A 52 -14.61 8.60 0.34
N TYR A 53 -13.82 8.02 1.25
CA TYR A 53 -13.10 6.76 0.99
C TYR A 53 -13.99 5.63 0.45
N LEU A 54 -15.21 5.46 0.99
CA LEU A 54 -16.13 4.39 0.59
C LEU A 54 -17.01 4.77 -0.61
N LYS A 55 -17.21 6.06 -0.86
CA LYS A 55 -18.19 6.55 -1.85
C LYS A 55 -17.57 7.12 -3.13
N ASP A 56 -16.30 7.48 -3.10
CA ASP A 56 -15.59 8.00 -4.27
C ASP A 56 -15.53 6.94 -5.38
N GLU A 57 -16.12 7.31 -6.52
CA GLU A 57 -16.25 6.47 -7.70
C GLU A 57 -14.93 6.33 -8.47
N ASP A 58 -14.06 7.33 -8.39
CA ASP A 58 -12.80 7.43 -9.12
C ASP A 58 -11.66 6.73 -8.37
N PHE A 59 -11.66 6.78 -7.03
CA PHE A 59 -10.64 6.13 -6.21
C PHE A 59 -10.88 4.63 -6.04
N GLY A 60 -12.08 4.22 -5.60
CA GLY A 60 -12.43 2.82 -5.41
C GLY A 60 -11.57 2.04 -4.40
N GLY A 61 -10.84 2.71 -3.47
CA GLY A 61 -9.91 2.07 -2.53
C GLY A 61 -10.50 0.95 -1.66
N TRP A 62 -11.80 1.05 -1.34
CA TRP A 62 -12.55 0.00 -0.65
C TRP A 62 -12.55 -1.34 -1.40
N LYS A 63 -12.47 -1.33 -2.74
CA LYS A 63 -12.40 -2.54 -3.59
C LYS A 63 -11.09 -3.30 -3.38
N TYR A 64 -10.00 -2.59 -3.09
CA TYR A 64 -8.69 -3.19 -2.83
C TYR A 64 -8.50 -3.64 -1.39
N SER A 65 -9.47 -3.41 -0.52
CA SER A 65 -9.43 -3.79 0.90
C SER A 65 -10.37 -4.98 1.15
N ARG A 66 -9.84 -6.20 1.34
CA ARG A 66 -10.63 -7.45 1.32
C ARG A 66 -11.86 -7.39 2.22
N ASP A 67 -11.67 -7.02 3.48
CA ASP A 67 -12.76 -7.05 4.46
C ASP A 67 -13.77 -5.92 4.22
N ILE A 68 -13.31 -4.75 3.76
CA ILE A 68 -14.20 -3.64 3.40
C ILE A 68 -15.02 -4.01 2.16
N ARG A 69 -14.39 -4.56 1.12
CA ARG A 69 -15.05 -5.08 -0.07
C ARG A 69 -16.08 -6.16 0.27
N GLN A 70 -15.76 -7.08 1.19
CA GLN A 70 -16.70 -8.09 1.66
C GLN A 70 -17.93 -7.43 2.31
N ALA A 71 -17.73 -6.45 3.20
CA ALA A 71 -18.81 -5.71 3.84
C ALA A 71 -19.68 -4.95 2.82
N CYS A 72 -19.06 -4.30 1.83
CA CYS A 72 -19.78 -3.66 0.73
C CYS A 72 -20.62 -4.69 -0.05
N SER A 73 -20.07 -5.87 -0.37
CA SER A 73 -20.79 -6.92 -1.09
C SER A 73 -21.97 -7.50 -0.30
N ILE A 74 -21.85 -7.62 1.02
CA ILE A 74 -22.97 -8.00 1.90
C ILE A 74 -24.09 -6.95 1.80
N SER A 75 -23.73 -5.67 1.91
CA SER A 75 -24.67 -4.55 1.80
C SER A 75 -25.36 -4.50 0.43
N GLU A 76 -24.62 -4.77 -0.65
CA GLU A 76 -25.17 -4.88 -2.02
C GLU A 76 -26.28 -5.93 -2.12
N LYS A 77 -26.03 -7.13 -1.58
CA LYS A 77 -27.01 -8.23 -1.59
C LYS A 77 -28.25 -7.87 -0.80
N TYR A 78 -28.08 -7.20 0.34
CA TYR A 78 -29.18 -6.77 1.21
C TYR A 78 -30.11 -5.77 0.51
N PHE A 79 -29.56 -4.75 -0.13
CA PHE A 79 -30.34 -3.73 -0.84
C PHE A 79 -30.85 -4.14 -2.23
N LYS A 80 -30.59 -5.39 -2.66
CA LYS A 80 -30.95 -5.91 -3.99
C LYS A 80 -30.50 -4.99 -5.15
N LEU A 81 -29.35 -4.33 -4.99
CA LEU A 81 -28.82 -3.41 -5.99
C LEU A 81 -28.32 -4.21 -7.21
N SER A 82 -28.62 -3.74 -8.42
CA SER A 82 -28.13 -4.37 -9.64
C SER A 82 -26.60 -4.23 -9.75
N LEU A 83 -25.96 -5.21 -10.40
CA LEU A 83 -24.50 -5.25 -10.60
C LEU A 83 -23.95 -4.05 -11.42
N ASP A 84 -24.81 -3.37 -12.19
CA ASP A 84 -24.41 -2.35 -13.16
C ASP A 84 -24.39 -0.90 -12.61
N LEU A 85 -24.84 -0.68 -11.37
CA LEU A 85 -24.82 0.64 -10.70
C LEU A 85 -23.53 0.89 -9.87
N LYS A 86 -22.52 0.03 -10.01
CA LYS A 86 -21.47 -0.19 -8.99
C LYS A 86 -20.24 0.69 -9.11
N LYS A 87 -20.35 1.92 -8.64
CA LYS A 87 -19.20 2.79 -8.45
C LYS A 87 -18.84 3.09 -6.99
N SER A 88 -19.82 3.06 -6.08
CA SER A 88 -19.63 3.30 -4.63
C SER A 88 -19.98 2.09 -3.77
N CYS A 89 -19.44 2.04 -2.54
CA CYS A 89 -19.82 1.03 -1.55
C CYS A 89 -21.21 1.33 -0.97
N PRO A 90 -22.18 0.40 -0.97
CA PRO A 90 -23.56 0.70 -0.55
C PRO A 90 -23.80 0.51 0.95
N ILE A 91 -22.77 0.66 1.79
CA ILE A 91 -22.99 0.82 3.24
C ILE A 91 -23.64 2.18 3.47
N LEU A 92 -24.68 2.27 4.29
CA LEU A 92 -25.34 3.54 4.58
C LEU A 92 -24.37 4.49 5.31
N ASP A 93 -24.46 5.79 5.03
CA ASP A 93 -23.50 6.79 5.54
C ASP A 93 -23.34 6.74 7.07
N GLN A 94 -24.46 6.59 7.80
CA GLN A 94 -24.46 6.50 9.26
C GLN A 94 -23.78 5.23 9.81
N ASP A 95 -23.64 4.18 9.00
CA ASP A 95 -23.10 2.88 9.41
C ASP A 95 -21.61 2.72 9.06
N ILE A 96 -21.06 3.60 8.22
CA ILE A 96 -19.68 3.50 7.71
C ILE A 96 -18.66 3.34 8.84
N LEU A 97 -18.68 4.23 9.84
CA LEU A 97 -17.71 4.24 10.92
C LEU A 97 -17.85 3.01 11.84
N ALA A 98 -19.10 2.60 12.11
CA ALA A 98 -19.39 1.43 12.92
C ALA A 98 -18.92 0.15 12.24
N VAL A 99 -19.16 0.00 10.95
CA VAL A 99 -18.72 -1.15 10.15
C VAL A 99 -17.18 -1.22 10.08
N LEU A 100 -16.51 -0.10 9.77
CA LEU A 100 -15.03 -0.06 9.73
C LEU A 100 -14.42 -0.44 11.08
N ARG A 101 -14.94 0.11 12.17
CA ARG A 101 -14.51 -0.26 13.53
C ARG A 101 -14.73 -1.74 13.79
N ALA A 102 -15.93 -2.25 13.53
CA ALA A 102 -16.31 -3.64 13.80
C ALA A 102 -15.41 -4.64 13.06
N ILE A 103 -15.02 -4.34 11.82
CA ILE A 103 -14.10 -5.16 11.03
C ILE A 103 -12.65 -5.05 11.56
N CYS A 104 -12.19 -3.84 11.85
CA CYS A 104 -10.82 -3.59 12.29
C CYS A 104 -10.50 -4.30 13.62
N VAL A 105 -11.39 -4.21 14.61
CA VAL A 105 -11.14 -4.78 15.95
C VAL A 105 -11.12 -6.32 15.97
N ARG A 106 -11.60 -7.01 14.93
CA ARG A 106 -11.54 -8.48 14.86
C ARG A 106 -10.18 -9.02 14.46
N ARG A 107 -9.40 -8.18 13.78
CA ARG A 107 -8.14 -8.60 13.18
C ARG A 107 -7.02 -8.38 14.19
N LYS A 108 -6.09 -9.34 14.24
CA LYS A 108 -4.95 -9.30 15.17
C LYS A 108 -3.90 -8.30 14.71
N HIS A 109 -3.79 -8.10 13.41
CA HIS A 109 -2.82 -7.22 12.80
C HIS A 109 -3.50 -6.21 11.88
N LEU A 110 -2.80 -5.11 11.60
CA LEU A 110 -3.27 -4.05 10.70
C LEU A 110 -2.17 -3.80 9.68
N ALA A 111 -2.55 -3.64 8.42
CA ALA A 111 -1.64 -3.30 7.34
C ALA A 111 -2.27 -2.19 6.51
N VAL A 112 -1.54 -1.10 6.36
CA VAL A 112 -1.94 0.04 5.55
C VAL A 112 -0.98 0.15 4.38
N THR A 113 -1.50 0.35 3.18
CA THR A 113 -0.70 0.75 2.02
C THR A 113 -0.87 2.25 1.81
N LEU A 114 0.22 2.94 1.54
CA LEU A 114 0.25 4.37 1.28
C LEU A 114 1.03 4.61 -0.01
N ALA A 115 0.50 5.45 -0.89
CA ALA A 115 1.25 6.03 -1.99
C ALA A 115 1.63 7.46 -1.58
N HIS A 116 2.85 7.89 -1.89
CA HIS A 116 3.25 9.31 -1.81
C HIS A 116 3.18 10.02 -0.44
N THR A 117 3.63 9.39 0.65
CA THR A 117 3.77 10.07 1.95
C THR A 117 5.08 10.84 2.06
N THR A 118 5.04 12.12 2.44
CA THR A 118 6.21 13.01 2.51
C THR A 118 7.10 12.75 3.73
N ASP A 119 6.52 12.36 4.88
CA ASP A 119 7.28 12.06 6.09
C ASP A 119 6.59 11.05 7.03
N LEU A 120 7.17 9.86 7.15
CA LEU A 120 6.68 8.80 8.05
C LEU A 120 7.22 8.92 9.47
N SER A 121 8.16 9.84 9.73
CA SER A 121 8.72 10.06 11.07
C SER A 121 7.67 10.57 12.05
N THR A 122 6.68 11.33 11.56
CA THR A 122 5.53 11.82 12.32
C THR A 122 4.57 10.72 12.79
N LEU A 123 4.59 9.53 12.15
CA LEU A 123 3.83 8.36 12.59
C LEU A 123 4.47 7.64 13.77
N LEU A 124 5.76 7.91 14.02
CA LEU A 124 6.55 7.26 15.06
C LEU A 124 6.67 8.12 16.32
N THR A 125 6.36 9.41 16.21
CA THR A 125 6.17 10.27 17.37
C THR A 125 4.89 9.89 18.09
N PRO A 126 4.93 9.55 19.39
CA PRO A 126 3.72 9.27 20.16
C PRO A 126 2.78 10.48 20.09
N PHE A 127 1.57 10.27 19.59
CA PHE A 127 0.51 11.23 19.77
C PHE A 127 0.23 11.28 21.27
N GLY A 128 0.56 12.41 21.91
CA GLY A 128 0.12 12.68 23.28
C GLY A 128 -1.39 12.47 23.40
N GLU A 129 -1.84 12.14 24.61
CA GLU A 129 -3.23 11.78 24.89
C GLU A 129 -4.22 12.71 24.17
N PRO A 130 -5.27 12.16 23.52
CA PRO A 130 -6.29 12.99 22.92
C PRO A 130 -6.92 13.88 24.00
N GLN A 131 -6.70 15.19 23.90
CA GLN A 131 -7.49 16.15 24.67
C GLN A 131 -8.91 16.18 24.10
N GLY A 132 -9.78 15.39 24.72
CA GLY A 132 -11.20 15.36 24.42
C GLY A 132 -11.81 14.04 24.89
N THR A 133 -12.80 14.13 25.78
CA THR A 133 -13.67 12.98 26.08
C THR A 133 -14.29 12.47 24.79
N PRO A 134 -14.20 11.16 24.47
CA PRO A 134 -14.87 10.62 23.30
C PRO A 134 -16.36 10.91 23.41
N SER A 135 -16.90 11.65 22.43
CA SER A 135 -18.35 11.80 22.30
C SER A 135 -18.96 10.41 22.14
N PRO A 136 -20.02 10.06 22.89
CA PRO A 136 -20.70 8.79 22.69
C PRO A 136 -21.24 8.76 21.27
N VAL A 137 -20.74 7.80 20.48
CA VAL A 137 -21.17 7.60 19.10
C VAL A 137 -22.63 7.13 19.11
N ARG A 138 -23.57 7.98 18.68
CA ARG A 138 -24.91 7.53 18.28
C ARG A 138 -24.83 6.97 16.87
N GLY A 139 -24.59 5.67 16.77
CA GLY A 139 -24.48 4.96 15.51
C GLY A 139 -24.07 3.51 15.76
N GLY A 140 -24.92 2.76 16.44
CA GLY A 140 -24.75 1.32 16.62
C GLY A 140 -25.37 0.57 15.44
N LEU A 141 -24.74 -0.52 15.02
CA LEU A 141 -25.31 -1.48 14.06
C LEU A 141 -26.71 -1.90 14.52
N THR A 142 -27.67 -2.00 13.58
CA THR A 142 -28.97 -2.57 13.92
C THR A 142 -28.82 -4.04 14.33
N ALA A 143 -29.80 -4.59 15.06
CA ALA A 143 -29.77 -5.98 15.49
C ALA A 143 -29.63 -6.98 14.32
N GLU A 144 -30.14 -6.60 13.14
CA GLU A 144 -30.12 -7.39 11.92
C GLU A 144 -28.77 -7.30 11.20
N ASP A 145 -28.16 -6.12 11.13
CA ASP A 145 -26.80 -5.95 10.59
C ASP A 145 -25.79 -6.72 11.45
N ALA A 146 -25.97 -6.71 12.77
CA ALA A 146 -25.18 -7.52 13.68
C ALA A 146 -25.38 -9.03 13.46
N ARG A 147 -26.54 -9.47 12.97
CA ARG A 147 -26.84 -10.88 12.64
C ARG A 147 -26.16 -11.31 11.35
N LEU A 148 -26.24 -10.52 10.29
CA LEU A 148 -25.58 -10.81 9.02
C LEU A 148 -24.05 -10.82 9.16
N LEU A 149 -23.50 -9.89 9.94
CA LEU A 149 -22.08 -9.91 10.29
C LEU A 149 -21.71 -11.12 11.16
N ARG A 150 -22.63 -11.70 11.96
CA ARG A 150 -22.39 -12.98 12.67
C ARG A 150 -22.26 -14.16 11.72
N GLU A 151 -23.16 -14.25 10.75
CA GLU A 151 -23.21 -15.36 9.78
C GLU A 151 -21.95 -15.42 8.89
N GLU A 152 -21.36 -14.26 8.58
CA GLU A 152 -20.13 -14.15 7.77
C GLU A 152 -18.83 -14.16 8.62
N GLY A 153 -18.90 -14.43 9.92
CA GLY A 153 -17.74 -14.46 10.82
C GLY A 153 -17.14 -13.09 11.15
N LEU A 154 -17.89 -12.01 10.91
CA LEU A 154 -17.53 -10.60 11.08
C LEU A 154 -18.05 -9.93 12.39
N TYR A 155 -18.65 -10.67 13.34
CA TYR A 155 -19.23 -10.14 14.62
C TYR A 155 -18.28 -9.92 15.82
N PRO A 156 -18.07 -8.70 16.35
CA PRO A 156 -17.04 -8.35 17.35
C PRO A 156 -16.94 -9.37 18.50
N VAL A 157 -15.72 -9.75 18.90
CA VAL A 157 -15.51 -10.54 20.12
C VAL A 157 -15.77 -9.62 21.30
N ILE A 158 -17.04 -9.52 21.70
CA ILE A 158 -17.45 -8.85 22.93
C ILE A 158 -17.32 -9.89 24.03
N SER A 159 -16.28 -9.75 24.86
CA SER A 159 -16.29 -10.28 26.22
C SER A 159 -17.54 -9.74 26.91
N GLY A 160 -18.38 -10.63 27.46
CA GLY A 160 -19.73 -10.33 27.92
C GLY A 160 -19.86 -9.09 28.81
N ALA A 161 -21.07 -8.51 28.76
CA ALA A 161 -21.56 -7.32 29.47
C ALA A 161 -21.20 -5.96 28.82
N GLY A 162 -22.08 -5.49 27.92
CA GLY A 162 -22.52 -4.08 27.83
C GLY A 162 -21.52 -2.95 27.58
N GLY A 163 -20.25 -3.22 27.29
CA GLY A 163 -19.25 -2.20 26.92
C GLY A 163 -19.03 -2.11 25.42
N GLU A 164 -18.84 -0.90 24.89
CA GLU A 164 -18.24 -0.72 23.55
C GLU A 164 -16.99 -1.61 23.41
N PRO A 165 -16.74 -2.21 22.24
CA PRO A 165 -15.54 -3.01 22.04
C PRO A 165 -14.33 -2.13 22.38
N ALA A 166 -13.49 -2.60 23.31
CA ALA A 166 -12.31 -1.89 23.74
C ALA A 166 -11.52 -1.45 22.49
N LEU A 167 -11.25 -0.13 22.41
CA LEU A 167 -10.23 0.40 21.50
C LEU A 167 -8.98 -0.47 21.63
N ARG A 168 -8.13 -0.56 20.59
CA ARG A 168 -6.78 -1.10 20.80
C ARG A 168 -6.09 -0.18 21.82
N THR A 169 -6.09 -0.57 23.09
CA THR A 169 -5.64 0.23 24.23
C THR A 169 -4.12 0.30 24.32
N SER A 170 -3.39 -0.32 23.39
CA SER A 170 -1.95 -0.17 23.36
C SER A 170 -1.62 1.25 22.94
N LEU A 171 -1.23 2.08 23.92
CA LEU A 171 -0.73 3.44 23.70
C LEU A 171 0.50 3.49 22.76
N ARG A 172 1.10 2.34 22.43
CA ARG A 172 2.22 2.21 21.49
C ARG A 172 2.12 0.92 20.66
N PRO A 173 1.55 0.94 19.45
CA PRO A 173 1.55 -0.22 18.55
C PRO A 173 2.98 -0.56 18.08
N ASP A 174 3.31 -1.85 17.91
CA ASP A 174 4.55 -2.28 17.23
C ASP A 174 4.41 -2.02 15.73
N ILE A 175 4.79 -0.81 15.32
CA ILE A 175 4.75 -0.38 13.92
C ILE A 175 6.03 -0.83 13.23
N ARG A 176 5.86 -1.52 12.10
CA ARG A 176 6.92 -1.87 11.15
C ARG A 176 6.61 -1.26 9.80
N LEU A 177 7.63 -0.70 9.16
CA LEU A 177 7.55 -0.04 7.88
C LEU A 177 8.26 -0.87 6.80
N LEU A 178 7.53 -1.14 5.72
CA LEU A 178 8.04 -1.87 4.56
C LEU A 178 7.98 -0.96 3.34
N LEU A 179 9.14 -0.51 2.85
CA LEU A 179 9.24 0.28 1.64
C LEU A 179 9.30 -0.65 0.42
N LEU A 180 8.29 -0.60 -0.43
CA LEU A 180 8.33 -1.23 -1.76
C LEU A 180 9.01 -0.27 -2.74
N LEU A 181 10.29 -0.54 -3.02
CA LEU A 181 11.11 0.21 -3.96
C LEU A 181 10.98 -0.36 -5.38
N ARG A 182 11.14 0.47 -6.41
CA ARG A 182 11.20 0.03 -7.81
C ARG A 182 12.37 0.72 -8.53
N ASP A 183 12.86 0.14 -9.62
CA ASP A 183 13.87 0.80 -10.45
C ASP A 183 13.34 2.17 -10.96
N PRO A 184 14.07 3.29 -10.73
CA PRO A 184 13.65 4.62 -11.16
C PRO A 184 13.28 4.71 -12.65
N ARG A 185 13.96 3.95 -13.53
CA ARG A 185 13.69 3.94 -14.97
C ARG A 185 12.32 3.31 -15.27
N ASP A 186 11.94 2.35 -14.45
CA ASP A 186 10.69 1.62 -14.54
C ASP A 186 9.52 2.46 -14.00
N VAL A 187 9.75 3.22 -12.92
CA VAL A 187 8.82 4.25 -12.42
C VAL A 187 8.59 5.34 -13.47
N VAL A 188 9.66 5.85 -14.09
CA VAL A 188 9.57 6.81 -15.20
C VAL A 188 8.76 6.23 -16.34
N THR A 189 9.08 5.01 -16.79
CA THR A 189 8.37 4.35 -17.90
C THR A 189 6.88 4.20 -17.60
N ALA A 190 6.52 3.78 -16.38
CA ALA A 190 5.13 3.65 -15.96
C ALA A 190 4.38 5.01 -16.01
N ARG A 191 4.99 6.08 -15.49
CA ARG A 191 4.42 7.44 -15.55
C ARG A 191 4.27 7.94 -16.99
N LEU A 192 5.27 7.71 -17.84
CA LEU A 192 5.22 8.12 -19.24
C LEU A 192 4.12 7.39 -20.02
N ARG A 193 3.94 6.08 -19.79
CA ARG A 193 2.84 5.32 -20.40
C ARG A 193 1.47 5.82 -19.95
N GLN A 194 1.34 6.25 -18.69
CA GLN A 194 0.10 6.85 -18.20
C GLN A 194 -0.20 8.20 -18.88
N LEU A 195 0.83 9.02 -19.13
CA LEU A 195 0.68 10.36 -19.71
C LEU A 195 0.51 10.35 -21.24
N TYR A 196 1.25 9.49 -21.93
CA TYR A 196 1.37 9.50 -23.40
C TYR A 196 0.81 8.24 -24.06
N GLY A 197 0.34 7.26 -23.29
CA GLY A 197 -0.12 5.98 -23.82
C GLY A 197 1.02 5.11 -24.37
N ASN A 198 0.70 4.34 -25.41
CA ASN A 198 1.63 3.40 -26.03
C ASN A 198 2.51 4.11 -27.07
N VAL A 199 3.57 4.75 -26.60
CA VAL A 199 4.64 5.27 -27.46
C VAL A 199 5.66 4.16 -27.73
N ASN A 200 6.09 4.00 -28.98
CA ASN A 200 7.07 2.97 -29.37
C ASN A 200 8.37 3.06 -28.56
N GLN A 201 8.89 4.27 -28.38
CA GLN A 201 10.07 4.53 -27.55
C GLN A 201 10.11 5.98 -27.06
N PHE A 202 10.25 6.19 -25.76
CA PHE A 202 10.40 7.48 -25.13
C PHE A 202 11.83 8.03 -25.28
N GLN A 203 11.90 9.28 -25.74
CA GLN A 203 13.12 10.07 -25.92
C GLN A 203 13.45 10.94 -24.69
N PRO A 204 14.70 11.45 -24.54
CA PRO A 204 15.13 12.28 -23.40
C PRO A 204 14.16 13.38 -22.99
N GLY A 205 13.57 14.08 -23.96
CA GLY A 205 12.63 15.18 -23.70
C GLY A 205 11.37 14.79 -22.92
N HIS A 206 11.00 13.51 -22.88
CA HIS A 206 9.86 13.04 -22.08
C HIS A 206 10.21 12.87 -20.60
N VAL A 207 11.47 12.58 -20.27
CA VAL A 207 11.90 12.11 -18.94
C VAL A 207 11.55 13.11 -17.84
N ALA A 208 11.72 14.41 -18.09
CA ALA A 208 11.44 15.46 -17.12
C ALA A 208 9.97 15.47 -16.66
N VAL A 209 9.02 15.17 -17.55
CA VAL A 209 7.57 15.16 -17.24
C VAL A 209 7.22 14.05 -16.26
N ALA A 210 7.97 12.95 -16.27
CA ALA A 210 7.80 11.85 -15.32
C ALA A 210 8.39 12.15 -13.92
N ARG A 211 9.04 13.30 -13.72
CA ARG A 211 9.63 13.75 -12.45
C ARG A 211 10.41 12.64 -11.71
N PRO A 212 11.44 12.03 -12.35
CA PRO A 212 12.29 11.03 -11.70
C PRO A 212 12.96 11.54 -10.42
N GLN A 213 13.38 12.80 -10.40
CA GLN A 213 14.07 13.39 -9.26
C GLN A 213 13.19 13.34 -7.99
N ASP A 214 11.92 13.75 -8.07
CA ASP A 214 10.98 13.69 -6.94
C ASP A 214 10.89 12.28 -6.32
N TYR A 215 10.84 11.24 -7.17
CA TYR A 215 10.81 9.86 -6.70
C TYR A 215 12.11 9.47 -5.99
N CYS A 216 13.24 9.77 -6.61
CA CYS A 216 14.55 9.39 -6.07
C CYS A 216 14.89 10.19 -4.80
N ASP A 217 14.57 11.48 -4.74
CA ASP A 217 14.74 12.32 -3.56
C ASP A 217 13.90 11.79 -2.40
N TRP A 218 12.64 11.39 -2.67
CA TRP A 218 11.78 10.75 -1.68
C TRP A 218 12.36 9.43 -1.15
N VAL A 219 12.85 8.55 -2.03
CA VAL A 219 13.53 7.30 -1.62
C VAL A 219 14.75 7.60 -0.75
N LEU A 220 15.53 8.62 -1.08
CA LEU A 220 16.69 8.97 -0.27
C LEU A 220 16.28 9.54 1.09
N ALA A 221 15.26 10.40 1.15
CA ALA A 221 14.77 10.98 2.40
C ALA A 221 14.29 9.89 3.39
N ILE A 222 13.52 8.91 2.90
CA ILE A 222 13.00 7.81 3.73
C ILE A 222 14.07 6.76 4.09
N THR A 223 15.16 6.63 3.33
CA THR A 223 16.18 5.60 3.59
C THR A 223 17.41 6.12 4.35
N ARG A 224 17.70 7.42 4.27
CA ARG A 224 18.90 8.06 4.82
C ARG A 224 18.66 8.94 6.04
N SER A 225 17.52 8.82 6.69
CA SER A 225 17.13 9.70 7.81
C SER A 225 18.02 9.57 9.06
N ASP A 226 19.08 8.75 9.03
CA ASP A 226 20.12 8.77 10.07
C ASP A 226 21.54 8.79 9.47
N PRO A 227 22.21 9.96 9.42
CA PRO A 227 23.61 10.08 9.01
C PRO A 227 24.61 9.55 10.06
N THR A 228 24.14 9.11 11.24
CA THR A 228 24.97 8.59 12.35
C THR A 228 24.88 7.09 12.55
N SER A 229 23.88 6.42 11.95
CA SER A 229 23.69 4.98 12.07
C SER A 229 24.50 4.20 11.03
N THR A 230 25.41 3.35 11.51
CA THR A 230 26.11 2.34 10.70
C THR A 230 25.21 1.24 10.17
N HIS A 231 23.96 1.16 10.64
CA HIS A 231 23.01 0.10 10.31
C HIS A 231 21.94 0.53 9.30
N GLY A 232 21.86 1.82 8.93
CA GLY A 232 20.94 2.32 7.90
C GLY A 232 19.47 2.37 8.33
N GLY A 233 18.65 3.16 7.63
CA GLY A 233 17.22 3.32 7.90
C GLY A 233 16.87 4.55 8.78
N PRO A 234 15.58 4.89 8.89
CA PRO A 234 15.14 6.04 9.68
C PRO A 234 15.46 5.92 11.16
N HIS A 235 15.82 7.05 11.78
CA HIS A 235 16.05 7.13 13.22
C HIS A 235 14.86 6.57 14.01
N GLY A 236 15.13 5.69 14.98
CA GLY A 236 14.09 5.06 15.82
C GLY A 236 13.36 3.87 15.18
N LEU A 237 13.71 3.45 13.96
CA LEU A 237 13.13 2.28 13.27
C LEU A 237 14.08 1.09 13.14
N GLN A 238 15.17 1.03 13.91
CA GLN A 238 16.09 -0.11 13.86
C GLN A 238 15.34 -1.44 14.09
N GLY A 239 15.51 -2.41 13.19
CA GLY A 239 14.79 -3.69 13.19
C GLY A 239 13.28 -3.60 12.88
N ARG A 240 12.76 -2.41 12.56
CA ARG A 240 11.35 -2.12 12.22
C ARG A 240 11.19 -1.43 10.87
N PHE A 241 12.27 -1.19 10.13
CA PHE A 241 12.27 -0.75 8.75
C PHE A 241 12.89 -1.80 7.83
N ALA A 242 12.26 -2.05 6.68
CA ALA A 242 12.83 -2.87 5.63
C ALA A 242 12.50 -2.30 4.26
N VAL A 243 13.43 -2.47 3.32
CA VAL A 243 13.22 -2.14 1.91
C VAL A 243 13.12 -3.44 1.11
N VAL A 244 12.15 -3.51 0.21
CA VAL A 244 11.95 -4.64 -0.70
C VAL A 244 11.81 -4.10 -2.10
N ARG A 245 12.57 -4.67 -3.05
CA ARG A 245 12.45 -4.30 -4.47
C ARG A 245 11.26 -5.00 -5.10
N HIS A 246 10.51 -4.26 -5.89
CA HIS A 246 9.39 -4.76 -6.68
C HIS A 246 9.82 -5.91 -7.58
N GLU A 247 10.98 -5.80 -8.21
CA GLU A 247 11.53 -6.81 -9.12
C GLU A 247 11.79 -8.14 -8.41
N ASP A 248 12.26 -8.11 -7.15
CA ASP A 248 12.44 -9.33 -6.35
C ASP A 248 11.10 -9.98 -5.98
N VAL A 249 10.08 -9.16 -5.67
CA VAL A 249 8.72 -9.66 -5.39
C VAL A 249 8.15 -10.36 -6.63
N MET A 250 8.42 -9.83 -7.82
CA MET A 250 7.92 -10.41 -9.08
C MET A 250 8.69 -11.66 -9.50
N ASP A 251 10.02 -11.68 -9.33
CA ASP A 251 10.87 -12.82 -9.70
C ASP A 251 10.73 -14.00 -8.72
N ARG A 252 10.69 -13.71 -7.42
CA ARG A 252 10.72 -14.73 -6.34
C ARG A 252 9.62 -14.50 -5.30
N PRO A 253 8.33 -14.45 -5.69
CA PRO A 253 7.23 -14.02 -4.83
C PRO A 253 7.14 -14.81 -3.54
N VAL A 254 7.27 -16.14 -3.60
CA VAL A 254 7.18 -17.01 -2.42
C VAL A 254 8.38 -16.85 -1.48
N GLU A 255 9.59 -16.64 -2.01
CA GLU A 255 10.78 -16.41 -1.19
C GLU A 255 10.69 -15.07 -0.46
N ILE A 256 10.36 -13.99 -1.20
CA ILE A 256 10.26 -12.65 -0.64
C ILE A 256 9.14 -12.55 0.38
N VAL A 257 7.97 -13.15 0.12
CA VAL A 257 6.88 -13.20 1.09
C VAL A 257 7.32 -13.89 2.39
N ARG A 258 8.07 -15.00 2.34
CA ARG A 258 8.59 -15.63 3.57
C ARG A 258 9.50 -14.68 4.36
N LYS A 259 10.36 -13.92 3.68
CA LYS A 259 11.24 -12.93 4.34
C LYS A 259 10.44 -11.78 4.94
N VAL A 260 9.45 -11.24 4.22
CA VAL A 260 8.55 -10.19 4.72
C VAL A 260 7.79 -10.65 5.96
N TYR A 261 7.23 -11.87 5.96
CA TYR A 261 6.49 -12.40 7.11
C TYR A 261 7.38 -12.61 8.35
N ARG A 262 8.62 -13.08 8.13
CA ARG A 262 9.63 -13.15 9.19
C ARG A 262 9.96 -11.77 9.75
N PHE A 263 10.14 -10.78 8.88
CA PHE A 263 10.41 -9.39 9.28
C PHE A 263 9.25 -8.79 10.08
N VAL A 264 8.00 -9.02 9.71
CA VAL A 264 6.85 -8.49 10.48
C VAL A 264 6.52 -9.30 11.74
N GLY A 265 7.19 -10.44 11.96
CA GLY A 265 6.96 -11.29 13.12
C GLY A 265 5.61 -12.01 13.13
N VAL A 266 4.99 -12.21 11.96
CA VAL A 266 3.68 -12.87 11.83
C VAL A 266 3.87 -14.22 11.11
N PRO A 267 3.24 -15.31 11.58
CA PRO A 267 3.29 -16.60 10.87
C PRO A 267 2.70 -16.50 9.46
N LEU A 268 3.40 -17.04 8.46
CA LEU A 268 2.92 -17.10 7.07
C LEU A 268 1.91 -18.26 6.90
N PRO A 269 0.62 -18.00 6.62
CA PRO A 269 -0.37 -19.06 6.45
C PRO A 269 -0.22 -19.76 5.11
N ARG A 270 -0.60 -21.05 5.09
CA ARG A 270 -0.64 -21.85 3.85
C ARG A 270 -1.57 -21.24 2.79
N SER A 271 -2.66 -20.58 3.20
CA SER A 271 -3.60 -19.93 2.28
C SER A 271 -2.94 -18.81 1.46
N VAL A 272 -2.05 -18.02 2.08
CA VAL A 272 -1.31 -16.95 1.40
C VAL A 272 -0.31 -17.55 0.40
N VAL A 273 0.40 -18.61 0.78
CA VAL A 273 1.33 -19.32 -0.13
C VAL A 273 0.57 -19.94 -1.31
N LYS A 274 -0.55 -20.61 -1.04
CA LYS A 274 -1.42 -21.20 -2.07
C LYS A 274 -1.92 -20.11 -3.02
N TRP A 275 -2.40 -18.99 -2.48
CA TRP A 275 -2.84 -17.84 -3.27
C TRP A 275 -1.72 -17.36 -4.20
N LEU A 276 -0.49 -17.17 -3.70
CA LEU A 276 0.64 -16.77 -4.54
C LEU A 276 0.91 -17.77 -5.67
N GLN A 277 0.84 -19.07 -5.39
CA GLN A 277 1.09 -20.11 -6.39
C GLN A 277 -0.02 -20.19 -7.45
N THR A 278 -1.28 -20.07 -7.05
CA THR A 278 -2.43 -20.04 -7.97
C THR A 278 -2.48 -18.73 -8.76
N ASP A 279 -2.14 -17.61 -8.12
CA ASP A 279 -2.10 -16.30 -8.75
C ASP A 279 -0.83 -16.10 -9.62
N THR A 280 0.10 -17.05 -9.61
CA THR A 280 1.19 -17.17 -10.59
C THR A 280 0.88 -18.19 -11.69
N GLY A 281 -0.27 -18.90 -11.64
CA GLY A 281 -0.52 -20.09 -12.47
C GLY A 281 -1.78 -20.10 -13.33
N ASP A 282 -2.73 -19.17 -13.16
CA ASP A 282 -4.03 -19.25 -13.84
C ASP A 282 -4.38 -17.96 -14.61
N GLU A 283 -4.51 -18.03 -15.94
CA GLU A 283 -4.62 -16.90 -16.90
C GLU A 283 -5.95 -16.11 -16.82
N ARG A 284 -6.89 -16.46 -15.94
CA ARG A 284 -8.32 -16.15 -16.16
C ARG A 284 -9.04 -15.23 -15.16
N THR A 285 -8.42 -14.66 -14.14
CA THR A 285 -9.17 -13.84 -13.16
C THR A 285 -8.57 -12.47 -12.83
N SER A 286 -9.39 -11.43 -13.10
CA SER A 286 -9.31 -10.01 -12.71
C SER A 286 -8.47 -9.07 -13.59
N ARG A 287 -9.19 -8.18 -14.31
CA ARG A 287 -8.70 -6.96 -14.98
C ARG A 287 -8.67 -5.75 -14.02
N ASP A 288 -8.20 -5.93 -12.79
CA ASP A 288 -8.12 -4.79 -11.87
C ASP A 288 -6.87 -3.93 -12.15
N MET A 289 -7.07 -2.61 -12.16
CA MET A 289 -6.09 -1.59 -12.50
C MET A 289 -4.82 -1.61 -11.61
N PHE A 290 -4.91 -2.24 -10.44
CA PHE A 290 -3.86 -2.39 -9.42
C PHE A 290 -3.49 -3.86 -9.17
N SER A 291 -3.96 -4.78 -10.01
CA SER A 291 -3.52 -6.17 -9.93
C SER A 291 -2.04 -6.25 -10.27
N SER A 292 -1.32 -7.13 -9.56
CA SER A 292 0.04 -7.57 -9.86
C SER A 292 0.18 -8.26 -11.23
N ARG A 293 -0.86 -8.24 -12.06
CA ARG A 293 -0.90 -8.74 -13.43
C ARG A 293 -1.43 -7.70 -14.41
N ARG A 294 -0.94 -6.46 -14.34
CA ARG A 294 -0.64 -5.78 -15.61
C ARG A 294 0.41 -6.61 -16.34
N ASN A 295 -0.10 -7.60 -17.07
CA ASN A 295 0.42 -8.11 -18.31
C ASN A 295 1.85 -8.69 -18.25
N SER A 296 1.94 -9.98 -17.86
CA SER A 296 2.93 -10.90 -18.45
C SER A 296 2.76 -11.08 -19.97
N GLN A 297 1.75 -10.40 -20.57
CA GLN A 297 1.57 -10.17 -22.00
C GLN A 297 1.50 -8.67 -22.38
N GLU A 298 2.26 -7.80 -21.72
CA GLU A 298 2.65 -6.56 -22.40
C GLU A 298 3.50 -7.03 -23.60
N PRO A 299 3.22 -6.59 -24.84
CA PRO A 299 4.08 -6.91 -25.97
C PRO A 299 5.47 -6.48 -25.56
N GLY A 300 6.35 -7.47 -25.42
CA GLY A 300 7.49 -7.42 -24.52
C GLY A 300 8.25 -6.13 -24.67
N ASN A 301 8.66 -5.52 -23.53
CA ASN A 301 9.68 -4.48 -23.39
C ASN A 301 9.51 -3.68 -22.07
N GLY A 302 10.30 -3.99 -21.02
CA GLY A 302 10.42 -3.15 -19.82
C GLY A 302 11.04 -1.77 -20.11
N TRP A 303 11.50 -1.05 -19.09
CA TRP A 303 12.18 0.25 -19.30
C TRP A 303 13.35 0.19 -20.28
N GLN A 304 13.99 -0.98 -20.45
CA GLN A 304 15.14 -1.22 -21.35
C GLN A 304 14.85 -0.90 -22.82
N THR A 305 13.59 -0.81 -23.15
CA THR A 305 13.09 -0.92 -24.51
C THR A 305 11.99 0.10 -24.77
N ALA A 306 11.23 0.45 -23.71
CA ALA A 306 10.37 1.61 -23.73
C ALA A 306 11.16 2.92 -23.72
N LEU A 307 12.37 2.97 -23.16
CA LEU A 307 13.23 4.16 -23.14
C LEU A 307 14.35 4.01 -24.16
N SER A 308 14.65 5.10 -24.89
CA SER A 308 15.89 5.20 -25.68
C SER A 308 17.12 5.18 -24.77
N PHE A 309 18.29 4.78 -25.28
CA PHE A 309 19.55 4.83 -24.53
C PHE A 309 19.84 6.23 -23.96
N ALA A 310 19.54 7.28 -24.73
CA ALA A 310 19.67 8.65 -24.26
C ALA A 310 18.71 8.95 -23.09
N ALA A 311 17.44 8.53 -23.17
CA ALA A 311 16.47 8.70 -22.07
C ALA A 311 16.87 7.91 -20.81
N ILE A 312 17.45 6.71 -20.98
CA ILE A 312 18.00 5.92 -19.87
C ILE A 312 19.13 6.69 -19.19
N ASN A 313 20.03 7.29 -19.97
CA ASN A 313 21.12 8.09 -19.44
C ASN A 313 20.64 9.34 -18.72
N GLU A 314 19.58 10.02 -19.19
CA GLU A 314 18.97 11.14 -18.45
C GLU A 314 18.58 10.72 -17.03
N VAL A 315 17.88 9.59 -16.87
CA VAL A 315 17.51 9.07 -15.54
C VAL A 315 18.74 8.72 -14.70
N GLN A 316 19.74 8.05 -15.29
CA GLN A 316 20.98 7.63 -14.59
C GLN A 316 21.91 8.79 -14.22
N ASN A 317 21.74 9.96 -14.85
CA ASN A 317 22.55 11.15 -14.61
C ASN A 317 21.97 12.08 -13.54
N ILE A 318 20.70 11.91 -13.19
CA ILE A 318 20.12 12.59 -12.02
C ILE A 318 20.83 12.11 -10.76
N ALA A 319 21.37 13.05 -9.99
CA ALA A 319 22.24 12.76 -8.84
C ALA A 319 21.57 11.83 -7.81
N SER A 320 20.32 12.10 -7.45
CA SER A 320 19.58 11.26 -6.51
C SER A 320 19.24 9.89 -7.08
N CYS A 321 18.80 9.82 -8.34
CA CYS A 321 18.50 8.54 -8.97
C CYS A 321 19.73 7.65 -9.14
N ARG A 322 20.87 8.22 -9.57
CA ARG A 322 22.16 7.53 -9.58
C ARG A 322 22.48 6.92 -8.21
N THR A 323 22.21 7.70 -7.17
CA THR A 323 22.50 7.29 -5.80
C THR A 323 21.57 6.17 -5.32
N VAL A 324 20.26 6.28 -5.58
CA VAL A 324 19.28 5.21 -5.31
C VAL A 324 19.66 3.94 -6.06
N MET A 325 20.01 4.06 -7.35
CA MET A 325 20.41 2.93 -8.17
C MET A 325 21.65 2.21 -7.64
N ALA A 326 22.68 2.96 -7.24
CA ALA A 326 23.86 2.38 -6.62
C ALA A 326 23.53 1.72 -5.27
N MET A 327 22.74 2.38 -4.43
CA MET A 327 22.38 1.89 -3.09
C MET A 327 21.60 0.58 -3.12
N PHE A 328 20.69 0.40 -4.09
CA PHE A 328 19.80 -0.77 -4.17
C PHE A 328 20.18 -1.76 -5.29
N GLY A 329 21.41 -1.64 -5.82
CA GLY A 329 21.99 -2.61 -6.75
C GLY A 329 21.35 -2.62 -8.14
N TYR A 330 20.76 -1.52 -8.60
CA TYR A 330 20.27 -1.40 -9.97
C TYR A 330 21.45 -1.19 -10.93
N LYS A 331 21.58 -2.09 -11.91
CA LYS A 331 22.69 -2.05 -12.87
C LYS A 331 22.59 -0.84 -13.80
N PHE A 332 23.70 -0.12 -13.94
CA PHE A 332 23.83 0.98 -14.89
C PHE A 332 24.07 0.45 -16.29
N ILE A 333 23.37 1.04 -17.26
CA ILE A 333 23.59 0.84 -18.69
C ILE A 333 24.60 1.88 -19.14
N ARG A 334 25.79 1.44 -19.58
CA ARG A 334 26.87 2.34 -20.02
C ARG A 334 26.98 2.40 -21.53
N HIS A 335 26.61 1.30 -22.19
CA HIS A 335 26.63 1.16 -23.63
C HIS A 335 25.30 0.58 -24.13
N VAL A 336 24.93 0.89 -25.38
CA VAL A 336 23.72 0.32 -26.03
C VAL A 336 23.74 -1.21 -26.00
N ALA A 337 24.93 -1.82 -26.12
CA ALA A 337 25.13 -3.27 -26.04
C ALA A 337 24.73 -3.88 -24.68
N ASP A 338 24.72 -3.09 -23.60
CA ASP A 338 24.35 -3.57 -22.27
C ASP A 338 22.83 -3.84 -22.16
N LEU A 339 22.01 -3.16 -22.98
CA LEU A 339 20.55 -3.34 -23.00
C LEU A 339 20.17 -4.80 -23.31
N ASN A 340 20.85 -5.40 -24.29
CA ASN A 340 20.63 -6.79 -24.68
C ASN A 340 21.06 -7.77 -23.58
N ARG A 341 22.15 -7.48 -22.85
CA ARG A 341 22.62 -8.32 -21.74
C ARG A 341 21.68 -8.27 -20.54
N THR A 342 21.13 -7.10 -20.21
CA THR A 342 20.12 -6.94 -19.16
C THR A 342 18.76 -7.52 -19.52
N ALA A 343 18.38 -7.51 -20.81
CA ALA A 343 17.15 -8.15 -21.27
C ALA A 343 17.23 -9.69 -21.22
N THR A 344 18.42 -10.27 -21.49
CA THR A 344 18.64 -11.72 -21.43
C THR A 344 18.91 -12.27 -20.03
N ASN A 345 19.22 -11.39 -19.06
CA ASN A 345 19.45 -11.79 -17.67
C ASN A 345 18.66 -10.88 -16.71
N PRO A 346 17.32 -11.00 -16.67
CA PRO A 346 16.50 -10.32 -15.65
C PRO A 346 16.82 -10.81 -14.23
N LYS A 347 17.52 -11.95 -14.12
CA LYS A 347 18.05 -12.51 -12.88
C LYS A 347 19.31 -11.75 -12.51
N GLY A 348 19.13 -10.68 -11.74
CA GLY A 348 20.23 -10.10 -10.95
C GLY A 348 20.97 -11.22 -10.19
N GLU A 349 22.24 -10.97 -9.88
CA GLU A 349 22.96 -11.84 -8.95
C GLU A 349 22.14 -12.02 -7.68
N LYS A 350 22.19 -13.23 -7.10
CA LYS A 350 21.53 -13.56 -5.85
C LYS A 350 22.01 -12.60 -4.76
N HIS A 351 21.29 -11.51 -4.54
CA HIS A 351 21.47 -10.71 -3.34
C HIS A 351 20.62 -11.35 -2.25
N GLU A 352 21.30 -11.95 -1.28
CA GLU A 352 20.68 -12.53 -0.09
C GLU A 352 20.13 -11.47 0.87
N ASP A 353 20.47 -10.20 0.64
CA ASP A 353 20.19 -9.12 1.58
C ASP A 353 18.75 -8.63 1.46
N PHE A 354 17.88 -9.33 2.18
CA PHE A 354 16.96 -8.59 3.05
C PHE A 354 17.86 -7.80 4.01
N SER A 355 18.21 -6.56 3.64
CA SER A 355 18.97 -5.71 4.54
C SER A 355 18.04 -5.35 5.69
N THR A 356 18.11 -6.12 6.77
CA THR A 356 17.63 -5.69 8.07
C THR A 356 18.59 -4.62 8.53
N ALA A 357 18.13 -3.40 8.39
CA ALA A 357 18.76 -2.22 8.96
C ALA A 357 18.53 -2.20 10.48
#